data_AF-A0A0A9VUT5-F1
#
_entry.id   AF-A0A0A9VUT5-F1
#
_cell.length_a   1.000
_cell.length_b   1.000
_cell.length_c   1.000
_cell.angle_alpha   90.00
_cell.angle_beta   90.00
_cell.angle_gamma   90.00
#
_symmetry.space_group_name_H-M   'P 1'
#
loop_
_entity.id
_entity.type
_entity.pdbx_description
1 polymer ?
#
loop_
_entity_poly.entity_id
_entity_poly.type
_entity_poly.pdbx_seq_one_letter_code
_entity_poly.pdbx_strand_id
1 'polypeptide(L)'
;VTEYLSPVQLDAPGGSVATPFGSSTPETKEPNYGQFATEYVKKKINREAGFDEIYGIQYHKELQRFTLGDSYVTFKEDVVEIGDDMRIECTPGLLELLFIENPSAKLVKTHDLESYRRILNETKAHKNRFSS
;
A
#
# COMPACT_ATOMS: atom_id res chain seq x y z
N VAL A 1 -7.82 65.39 -21.78
CA VAL A 1 -8.23 64.32 -20.84
C VAL A 1 -7.22 64.28 -19.71
N THR A 2 -7.76 64.42 -18.52
CA THR A 2 -7.23 64.77 -17.20
C THR A 2 -6.08 63.90 -16.66
N GLU A 3 -5.31 64.54 -15.76
CA GLU A 3 -4.32 64.03 -14.78
C GLU A 3 -4.82 62.80 -13.99
N TYR A 4 -4.01 62.04 -13.24
CA TYR A 4 -3.76 62.19 -11.80
C TYR A 4 -2.73 61.09 -11.40
N LEU A 5 -1.53 61.45 -10.93
CA LEU A 5 -1.13 61.57 -9.51
C LEU A 5 -1.01 60.22 -8.76
N SER A 6 0.24 59.83 -8.44
CA SER A 6 0.56 59.14 -7.17
C SER A 6 0.71 60.22 -6.09
N PRO A 7 0.36 60.02 -4.79
CA PRO A 7 1.25 59.25 -3.89
C PRO A 7 0.65 58.65 -2.56
N VAL A 8 1.48 57.84 -1.89
CA VAL A 8 1.69 57.63 -0.42
C VAL A 8 0.74 56.75 0.44
N GLN A 9 1.41 55.85 1.20
CA GLN A 9 0.99 54.93 2.28
C GLN A 9 0.39 55.59 3.54
N LEU A 10 -0.36 54.80 4.34
CA LEU A 10 -0.47 54.66 5.82
C LEU A 10 -1.83 53.95 6.07
N ASP A 11 -2.10 52.98 6.93
CA ASP A 11 -1.47 52.35 8.11
C ASP A 11 -2.17 50.97 8.30
N ALA A 12 -1.59 50.05 9.09
CA ALA A 12 -2.15 48.71 9.40
C ALA A 12 -3.33 48.79 10.41
N PRO A 13 -3.93 47.73 11.02
CA PRO A 13 -3.63 46.29 10.96
C PRO A 13 -4.85 45.33 10.95
N GLY A 14 -4.58 44.04 10.68
CA GLY A 14 -5.31 42.94 11.30
C GLY A 14 -6.31 42.19 10.41
N GLY A 15 -6.05 40.89 10.22
CA GLY A 15 -7.02 39.93 9.71
C GLY A 15 -6.43 38.99 8.67
N SER A 16 -5.92 37.86 9.12
CA SER A 16 -5.49 36.74 8.30
C SER A 16 -6.53 36.39 7.24
N VAL A 17 -6.20 36.56 5.96
CA VAL A 17 -6.98 35.97 4.87
C VAL A 17 -6.09 34.94 4.20
N ALA A 18 -6.36 33.68 4.53
CA ALA A 18 -5.82 32.52 3.85
C ALA A 18 -6.19 32.61 2.36
N THR A 19 -5.18 32.68 1.50
CA THR A 19 -5.36 32.48 0.06
C THR A 19 -5.77 31.04 -0.22
N PRO A 20 -6.80 30.79 -1.05
CA PRO A 20 -7.17 29.45 -1.46
C PRO A 20 -6.18 28.97 -2.54
N PHE A 21 -5.06 28.39 -2.12
CA PHE A 21 -4.38 27.43 -2.98
C PHE A 21 -5.22 26.15 -2.93
N GLY A 22 -6.23 26.11 -3.80
CA GLY A 22 -6.84 24.87 -4.23
C GLY A 22 -5.74 24.07 -4.92
N SER A 23 -5.01 23.28 -4.14
CA SER A 23 -4.17 22.21 -4.64
C SER A 23 -5.10 21.19 -5.29
N SER A 24 -5.43 21.42 -6.56
CA SER A 24 -5.80 20.35 -7.48
C SER A 24 -4.55 19.51 -7.73
N THR A 25 -4.10 18.83 -6.68
CA THR A 25 -3.36 17.59 -6.80
C THR A 25 -4.23 16.72 -7.71
N PRO A 26 -3.71 16.11 -8.79
CA PRO A 26 -4.47 15.09 -9.48
C PRO A 26 -4.85 14.09 -8.39
N GLU A 27 -6.15 13.97 -8.12
CA GLU A 27 -6.74 13.01 -7.21
C GLU A 27 -6.45 11.64 -7.82
N THR A 28 -5.20 11.22 -7.67
CA THR A 28 -4.71 9.91 -8.01
C THR A 28 -5.39 9.07 -6.97
N LYS A 29 -6.60 8.55 -7.28
CA LYS A 29 -7.37 7.73 -6.36
C LYS A 29 -6.41 6.69 -5.80
N GLU A 30 -5.96 6.88 -4.57
CA GLU A 30 -5.08 5.92 -3.92
C GLU A 30 -5.77 4.57 -4.04
N PRO A 31 -5.10 3.52 -4.51
CA PRO A 31 -5.77 2.25 -4.69
C PRO A 31 -6.36 1.83 -3.35
N ASN A 32 -7.65 1.52 -3.34
CA ASN A 32 -8.30 1.08 -2.11
C ASN A 32 -7.87 -0.35 -1.81
N TYR A 33 -6.84 -0.50 -0.98
CA TYR A 33 -6.31 -1.80 -0.58
C TYR A 33 -7.19 -2.50 0.47
N GLY A 34 -8.17 -1.80 1.05
CA GLY A 34 -8.98 -2.28 2.18
C GLY A 34 -8.49 -1.78 3.54
N GLN A 35 -9.30 -1.94 4.58
CA GLN A 35 -8.99 -1.48 5.94
C GLN A 35 -7.77 -2.19 6.52
N PHE A 36 -7.55 -3.47 6.19
CA PHE A 36 -6.49 -4.27 6.82
C PHE A 36 -5.18 -4.19 6.03
N ALA A 37 -5.23 -4.29 4.71
CA ALA A 37 -4.02 -4.37 3.87
C ALA A 37 -3.34 -3.01 3.67
N THR A 38 -4.06 -1.89 3.80
CA THR A 38 -3.52 -0.54 3.51
C THR A 38 -2.23 -0.25 4.26
N GLU A 39 -2.18 -0.54 5.57
CA GLU A 39 -0.99 -0.28 6.38
C GLU A 39 0.20 -1.15 5.93
N TYR A 40 0.00 -2.46 5.74
CA TYR A 40 1.05 -3.38 5.31
C TYR A 40 1.60 -3.01 3.93
N VAL A 41 0.71 -2.66 3.00
CA VAL A 41 1.05 -2.23 1.64
C VAL A 41 1.87 -0.94 1.67
N LYS A 42 1.44 0.08 2.41
CA LYS A 42 2.17 1.35 2.54
C LYS A 42 3.57 1.14 3.10
N LYS A 43 3.68 0.36 4.19
CA LYS A 43 4.98 0.04 4.81
C LYS A 43 5.91 -0.72 3.86
N LYS A 44 5.39 -1.68 3.08
CA LYS A 44 6.17 -2.40 2.06
C LYS A 44 6.63 -1.47 0.93
N ILE A 45 5.78 -0.58 0.44
CA ILE A 45 6.14 0.43 -0.57
C ILE A 45 7.24 1.37 -0.02
N ASN A 46 7.13 1.76 1.24
CA ASN A 46 8.10 2.59 1.95
C ASN A 46 9.41 1.85 2.31
N ARG A 47 9.49 0.53 2.07
CA ARG A 47 10.64 -0.34 2.40
C ARG A 47 11.02 -0.29 3.88
N GLU A 48 10.02 -0.32 4.75
CA GLU A 48 10.25 -0.50 6.18
C GLU A 48 10.83 -1.89 6.47
N ALA A 49 11.54 -2.05 7.60
CA ALA A 49 12.14 -3.31 8.01
C ALA A 49 11.11 -4.26 8.66
N GLY A 50 11.45 -5.54 8.80
CA GLY A 50 10.60 -6.55 9.46
C GLY A 50 9.61 -7.26 8.54
N PHE A 51 9.74 -7.04 7.22
CA PHE A 51 8.96 -7.77 6.22
C PHE A 51 9.67 -9.03 5.77
N ASP A 52 8.91 -10.07 5.48
CA ASP A 52 9.46 -11.30 4.90
C ASP A 52 9.86 -11.03 3.43
N GLU A 53 11.12 -11.33 3.12
CA GLU A 53 11.69 -11.18 1.77
C GLU A 53 11.79 -12.51 1.01
N ILE A 54 11.60 -13.64 1.69
CA ILE A 54 11.81 -14.99 1.16
C ILE A 54 10.48 -15.63 0.72
N TYR A 55 9.49 -15.63 1.61
CA TYR A 55 8.14 -16.16 1.40
C TYR A 55 7.05 -15.08 1.48
N GLY A 56 7.43 -13.83 1.76
CA GLY A 56 6.53 -12.69 1.78
C GLY A 56 6.31 -12.03 0.42
N ILE A 57 5.40 -11.07 0.42
CA ILE A 57 5.07 -10.25 -0.73
C ILE A 57 6.22 -9.30 -1.03
N GLN A 58 6.61 -9.24 -2.29
CA GLN A 58 7.56 -8.28 -2.81
C GLN A 58 6.85 -7.17 -3.57
N TYR A 59 7.38 -5.95 -3.48
CA TYR A 59 6.88 -4.80 -4.22
C TYR A 59 7.91 -4.36 -5.26
N HIS A 60 7.55 -4.50 -6.53
CA HIS A 60 8.35 -4.03 -7.66
C HIS A 60 7.97 -2.59 -7.97
N LYS A 61 8.78 -1.63 -7.49
CA LYS A 61 8.55 -0.19 -7.72
C LYS A 61 8.51 0.18 -9.20
N GLU A 62 9.31 -0.49 -10.04
CA GLU A 62 9.39 -0.24 -11.49
C GLU A 62 8.09 -0.62 -12.21
N LEU A 63 7.47 -1.72 -11.79
CA LEU A 63 6.21 -2.22 -12.35
C LEU A 63 4.99 -1.74 -11.57
N GLN A 64 5.21 -1.03 -10.44
CA GLN A 64 4.20 -0.67 -9.44
C GLN A 64 3.29 -1.86 -9.05
N ARG A 65 3.89 -3.05 -8.89
CA ARG A 65 3.16 -4.30 -8.71
C ARG A 65 3.68 -5.11 -7.54
N PHE A 66 2.76 -5.84 -6.90
CA PHE A 66 3.10 -6.82 -5.88
C PHE A 66 3.22 -8.19 -6.50
N THR A 67 4.15 -8.99 -5.98
CA THR A 67 4.39 -10.36 -6.39
C THR A 67 4.62 -11.20 -5.14
N LEU A 68 4.34 -12.49 -5.27
CA LEU A 68 4.70 -13.49 -4.28
C LEU A 68 5.05 -14.75 -5.06
N GLY A 69 6.27 -15.27 -4.85
CA GLY A 69 6.81 -16.32 -5.71
C GLY A 69 6.83 -15.89 -7.19
N ASP A 70 6.16 -16.67 -8.04
CA ASP A 70 6.05 -16.45 -9.49
C ASP A 70 4.75 -15.73 -9.91
N SER A 71 3.86 -15.43 -8.95
CA SER A 71 2.54 -14.87 -9.25
C SER A 71 2.44 -13.39 -8.86
N TYR A 72 1.63 -12.66 -9.64
CA TYR A 72 1.22 -11.30 -9.28
C TYR A 72 0.21 -11.32 -8.14
N VAL A 73 0.29 -10.31 -7.28
CA VAL A 73 -0.61 -10.08 -6.17
C VAL A 73 -1.25 -8.70 -6.32
N THR A 74 -2.56 -8.62 -6.10
CA THR A 74 -3.30 -7.36 -6.11
C THR A 74 -4.17 -7.29 -4.87
N PHE A 75 -4.19 -6.13 -4.22
CA PHE A 75 -5.05 -5.85 -3.07
C PHE A 75 -6.15 -4.90 -3.47
N LYS A 76 -7.41 -5.29 -3.26
CA LYS A 76 -8.59 -4.46 -3.50
C LYS A 76 -9.65 -4.73 -2.46
N GLU A 77 -10.15 -3.70 -1.80
CA GLU A 77 -11.35 -3.78 -0.95
C GLU A 77 -11.30 -4.94 0.07
N ASP A 78 -10.17 -5.10 0.76
CA ASP A 78 -9.93 -6.20 1.71
C ASP A 78 -9.98 -7.60 1.09
N VAL A 79 -9.68 -7.71 -0.20
CA VAL A 79 -9.46 -8.97 -0.92
C VAL A 79 -8.07 -8.96 -1.51
N VAL A 80 -7.36 -10.07 -1.35
CA VAL A 80 -6.11 -10.36 -2.03
C VAL A 80 -6.40 -11.26 -3.23
N GLU A 81 -6.10 -10.75 -4.42
CA GLU A 81 -6.15 -11.48 -5.68
C GLU A 81 -4.73 -11.96 -6.02
N ILE A 82 -4.56 -13.26 -6.27
CA ILE A 82 -3.26 -13.89 -6.51
C ILE A 82 -3.35 -14.70 -7.81
N GLY A 83 -2.49 -14.37 -8.76
CA GLY A 83 -2.60 -14.93 -10.12
C GLY A 83 -3.93 -14.58 -10.77
N ASP A 84 -4.47 -15.49 -11.58
CA ASP A 84 -5.67 -15.24 -12.40
C ASP A 84 -7.00 -15.61 -11.71
N ASP A 85 -7.01 -16.60 -10.81
CA ASP A 85 -8.27 -17.19 -10.28
C ASP A 85 -8.35 -17.25 -8.75
N MET A 86 -7.29 -16.91 -8.01
CA MET A 86 -7.30 -17.00 -6.55
C MET A 86 -7.70 -15.66 -5.93
N ARG A 87 -8.84 -15.65 -5.23
CA ARG A 87 -9.30 -14.51 -4.42
C ARG A 87 -9.54 -14.93 -2.99
N ILE A 88 -8.91 -14.26 -2.05
CA ILE A 88 -9.01 -14.56 -0.62
C ILE A 88 -9.31 -13.27 0.14
N GLU A 89 -10.20 -13.33 1.12
CA GLU A 89 -10.47 -12.21 2.02
C GLU A 89 -9.22 -11.90 2.87
N CYS A 90 -8.84 -10.63 2.92
CA CYS A 90 -7.76 -10.13 3.75
C CYS A 90 -8.18 -10.19 5.21
N THR A 91 -7.54 -11.08 5.96
CA THR A 91 -7.60 -11.11 7.42
C THR A 91 -6.29 -10.54 7.98
N PRO A 92 -6.31 -9.94 9.18
CA PRO A 92 -5.07 -9.48 9.82
C PRO A 92 -4.07 -10.63 10.04
N GLY A 93 -4.54 -11.84 10.35
CA GLY A 93 -3.68 -13.02 10.49
C GLY A 93 -3.04 -13.46 9.18
N LEU A 94 -3.77 -13.41 8.06
CA LEU A 94 -3.22 -13.73 6.75
C LEU A 94 -2.22 -12.67 6.27
N LEU A 95 -2.51 -11.39 6.49
CA LEU A 95 -1.59 -10.31 6.12
C LEU A 95 -0.28 -10.37 6.90
N GLU A 96 -0.32 -10.73 8.18
CA GLU A 96 0.89 -11.01 8.95
C GLU A 96 1.75 -12.09 8.28
N LEU A 97 1.15 -13.21 7.87
CA LEU A 97 1.87 -14.29 7.19
C LEU A 97 2.42 -13.89 5.81
N LEU A 98 1.72 -13.00 5.10
CA LEU A 98 2.10 -12.56 3.75
C LEU A 98 3.14 -11.46 3.74
N PHE A 99 3.21 -10.63 4.79
CA PHE A 99 4.06 -9.46 4.82
C PHE A 99 5.18 -9.55 5.84
N ILE A 100 4.96 -10.14 7.01
CA ILE A 100 5.84 -10.03 8.18
C ILE A 100 6.67 -11.30 8.35
N GLU A 101 7.97 -11.15 8.57
CA GLU A 101 8.90 -12.28 8.78
C GLU A 101 8.58 -13.06 10.06
N ASN A 102 8.20 -12.34 11.12
CA ASN A 102 7.85 -12.90 12.42
C ASN A 102 6.38 -12.60 12.74
N PRO A 103 5.44 -13.36 12.16
CA PRO A 103 4.02 -13.10 12.32
C PRO A 103 3.57 -13.33 13.76
N SER A 104 2.67 -12.48 14.25
CA SER A 104 2.12 -12.62 15.59
C SER A 104 1.18 -13.82 15.69
N ALA A 105 1.60 -14.86 16.43
CA ALA A 105 0.79 -16.07 16.67
C ALA A 105 -0.57 -15.79 17.36
N LYS A 106 -0.77 -14.59 17.92
CA LYS A 106 -2.06 -14.17 18.49
C LYS A 106 -3.08 -13.76 17.44
N LEU A 107 -2.63 -13.30 16.27
CA LEU A 107 -3.47 -12.83 15.18
C LEU A 107 -3.75 -13.94 14.16
N VAL A 108 -2.79 -14.86 14.00
CA VAL A 108 -2.88 -15.98 13.06
C VAL A 108 -3.81 -17.07 13.58
N LYS A 109 -4.87 -17.37 12.82
CA LYS A 109 -5.80 -18.47 13.08
C LYS A 109 -5.54 -19.64 12.11
N THR A 110 -6.11 -20.80 12.40
CA THR A 110 -5.96 -22.01 11.58
C THR A 110 -6.36 -21.80 10.12
N HIS A 111 -7.46 -21.08 9.86
CA HIS A 111 -7.91 -20.81 8.49
C HIS A 111 -6.95 -19.88 7.74
N ASP A 112 -6.24 -18.99 8.43
CA ASP A 112 -5.22 -18.12 7.84
C ASP A 112 -4.02 -18.95 7.38
N LEU A 113 -3.61 -19.94 8.19
CA LEU A 113 -2.54 -20.87 7.85
C LEU A 113 -2.91 -21.75 6.64
N GLU A 114 -4.15 -22.23 6.57
CA GLU A 114 -4.63 -23.01 5.42
C GLU A 114 -4.66 -22.16 4.15
N SER A 115 -5.13 -20.92 4.25
CA SER A 115 -5.15 -19.96 3.14
C SER A 115 -3.74 -19.63 2.67
N TYR A 116 -2.85 -19.31 3.60
CA TYR A 116 -1.44 -19.03 3.34
C TYR A 116 -0.72 -20.21 2.68
N ARG A 117 -0.97 -21.44 3.16
CA ARG A 117 -0.43 -22.66 2.53
C ARG A 117 -0.90 -22.83 1.09
N ARG A 118 -2.19 -22.56 0.80
CA ARG A 118 -2.71 -22.59 -0.57
C ARG A 118 -2.03 -21.54 -1.44
N ILE A 119 -1.85 -20.33 -0.93
CA ILE A 119 -1.13 -19.25 -1.63
C ILE A 119 0.29 -19.68 -2.00
N LEU A 120 1.07 -20.19 -1.04
CA LEU A 120 2.45 -20.62 -1.29
C LEU A 120 2.55 -21.76 -2.31
N ASN A 121 1.54 -22.62 -2.37
CA ASN A 121 1.46 -23.69 -3.36
C ASN A 121 1.17 -23.15 -4.77
N GLU A 122 0.15 -22.30 -4.91
CA GLU A 122 -0.28 -21.72 -6.19
C GLU A 122 0.82 -20.84 -6.79
N THR A 123 1.42 -19.99 -5.96
CA THR A 123 2.48 -19.06 -6.37
C THR A 123 3.85 -19.71 -6.57
N LYS A 124 3.97 -21.00 -6.25
CA LYS A 124 5.23 -21.75 -6.27
C LYS A 124 6.36 -21.05 -5.48
N ALA A 125 6.02 -20.24 -4.47
CA ALA A 125 7.01 -19.54 -3.64
C ALA A 125 8.04 -20.51 -3.02
N HIS A 126 7.63 -21.74 -2.75
CA HIS A 126 8.48 -22.82 -2.25
C HIS A 126 9.45 -23.42 -3.29
N LYS A 127 9.16 -23.33 -4.60
CA LYS A 127 10.00 -23.90 -5.67
C LYS A 127 11.15 -23.00 -6.09
N ASN A 128 11.08 -21.71 -5.83
CA ASN A 128 12.11 -20.75 -6.24
C ASN A 128 13.46 -20.96 -5.51
N ARG A 129 13.51 -21.88 -4.52
CA ARG A 129 14.74 -22.29 -3.82
C ARG A 129 15.52 -23.40 -4.52
N PHE A 130 14.95 -24.12 -5.50
CA PHE A 130 15.55 -25.33 -6.08
C PHE A 130 16.03 -25.19 -7.53
N SER A 131 16.47 -24.00 -7.94
CA SER A 131 17.29 -23.84 -9.15
C SER A 131 18.66 -23.30 -8.77
N SER A 132 19.55 -24.20 -8.35
CA SER A 132 21.01 -24.02 -8.33
C SER A 132 21.63 -25.31 -8.84
#